data_AF-A0A1Q6ILH6-F1
#
_entry.id   AF-A0A1Q6ILH6-F1
#
_cell.length_a   1.000
_cell.length_b   1.000
_cell.length_c   1.000
_cell.angle_alpha   90.00
_cell.angle_beta   90.00
_cell.angle_gamma   90.00
#
_symmetry.space_group_name_H-M   'P 1'
#
loop_
_entity.id
_entity.type
_entity.pdbx_description
1 polymer ?
#
loop_
_entity_poly.entity_id
_entity_poly.type
_entity_poly.pdbx_seq_one_letter_code
_entity_poly.pdbx_strand_id
1 'polypeptide(L)'
;MKLHVIFRLATSLYRSCFVYVFVLLCLAGFLNSCEREVLKGDEKIVQVEPATWQEQIKYAQNRNRIGTETYNSDRPCLLNYTYKGTIESETERQKLLEELFADTTMVVWYKDFWHFEILSLKEAKEKAKVSGGEPYVLIEEQLRTGICIGMEMVDLKWLYKGKTYHSTAIVSNEHGGFVYEHIGYRVIDAEEGSFQEDDYSEMNSLRTKTSSEGDGSDPNPGGGSDIILRFTKMNSVKNAAGMVVATYNITVRSVFNSAGILIDRNLNATHSAAYGFTCTADVRTVSGTLYSSKYHEFAWGYSYGSGVSVSLGWNGSGFTISGGGQGATGTEIHRP
;
A
#
# COMPACT_ATOMS: atom_id res chain seq x y z
N MET A 1 66.85 39.58 -33.11
CA MET A 1 66.67 39.38 -31.65
C MET A 1 65.32 39.83 -31.08
N LYS A 2 64.49 40.65 -31.77
CA LYS A 2 63.19 41.13 -31.24
C LYS A 2 61.98 40.19 -31.46
N LEU A 3 62.01 39.29 -32.45
CA LEU A 3 60.86 38.43 -32.79
C LEU A 3 60.68 37.22 -31.85
N HIS A 4 61.79 36.66 -31.34
CA HIS A 4 61.77 35.53 -30.40
C HIS A 4 61.24 35.90 -29.01
N VAL A 5 61.44 37.15 -28.57
CA VAL A 5 60.93 37.64 -27.28
C VAL A 5 59.40 37.79 -27.31
N ILE A 6 58.86 38.29 -28.43
CA ILE A 6 57.40 38.45 -28.62
C ILE A 6 56.69 37.09 -28.67
N PHE A 7 57.27 36.09 -29.35
CA PHE A 7 56.68 34.75 -29.41
C PHE A 7 56.68 34.03 -28.05
N ARG A 8 57.71 34.25 -27.21
CA ARG A 8 57.78 33.72 -25.84
C ARG A 8 56.81 34.44 -24.89
N LEU A 9 56.61 35.75 -25.06
CA LEU A 9 55.59 36.50 -24.31
C LEU A 9 54.17 36.07 -24.69
N ALA A 10 53.87 35.90 -25.98
CA ALA A 10 52.56 35.47 -26.45
C ALA A 10 52.21 34.05 -25.98
N THR A 11 53.16 33.11 -26.02
CA THR A 11 52.95 31.74 -25.52
C THR A 11 52.86 31.66 -23.98
N SER A 12 53.55 32.53 -23.25
CA SER A 12 53.42 32.65 -21.79
C SER A 12 52.07 33.24 -21.36
N LEU A 13 51.59 34.28 -22.07
CA LEU A 13 50.25 34.85 -21.87
C LEU A 13 49.14 33.84 -22.20
N TYR A 14 49.29 33.07 -23.29
CA TYR A 14 48.31 32.06 -23.67
C TYR A 14 48.23 30.91 -22.65
N ARG A 15 49.37 30.49 -22.09
CA ARG A 15 49.41 29.48 -21.01
C ARG A 15 48.82 30.01 -19.69
N SER A 16 49.07 31.27 -19.34
CA SER A 16 48.47 31.90 -18.14
C SER A 16 46.96 32.06 -18.27
N CYS A 17 46.45 32.49 -19.42
CA CYS A 17 45.00 32.59 -19.65
C CYS A 17 44.31 31.22 -19.62
N PHE A 18 44.95 30.19 -20.18
CA PHE A 18 44.36 28.84 -20.18
C PHE A 18 44.29 28.23 -18.77
N VAL A 19 45.31 28.46 -17.94
CA VAL A 19 45.29 28.05 -16.52
C VAL A 19 44.23 28.82 -15.74
N TYR A 20 44.04 30.12 -15.99
CA TYR A 20 42.99 30.91 -15.35
C TYR A 20 41.57 30.43 -15.70
N VAL A 21 41.33 30.14 -16.98
CA VAL A 21 40.03 29.61 -17.45
C VAL A 21 39.77 28.22 -16.87
N PHE A 22 40.80 27.37 -16.77
CA PHE A 22 40.68 26.03 -16.19
C PHE A 22 40.41 26.09 -14.67
N VAL A 23 41.08 26.98 -13.93
CA VAL A 23 40.83 27.20 -12.49
C VAL A 23 39.42 27.77 -12.24
N LEU A 24 38.94 28.68 -13.09
CA LEU A 24 37.57 29.20 -13.01
C LEU A 24 36.51 28.13 -13.31
N LEU A 25 36.75 27.24 -14.28
CA LEU A 25 35.88 26.10 -14.56
C LEU A 25 35.87 25.07 -13.43
N CYS A 26 37.03 24.82 -12.79
CA CYS A 26 37.10 23.96 -11.60
C CYS A 26 36.37 24.59 -10.41
N LEU A 27 36.50 25.89 -10.17
CA LEU A 27 35.77 26.59 -9.11
C LEU A 27 34.25 26.61 -9.36
N ALA A 28 33.79 26.74 -10.61
CA ALA A 28 32.37 26.61 -10.97
C ALA A 28 31.84 25.18 -10.82
N GLY A 29 32.69 24.16 -11.03
CA GLY A 29 32.39 22.76 -10.75
C GLY A 29 32.31 22.45 -9.26
N PHE A 30 33.17 23.05 -8.44
CA PHE A 30 33.12 22.92 -6.98
C PHE A 30 31.94 23.67 -6.36
N LEU A 31 31.55 24.84 -6.89
CA LEU A 31 30.34 25.55 -6.44
C LEU A 31 29.05 24.78 -6.79
N ASN A 32 28.96 24.16 -7.97
CA ASN A 32 27.83 23.27 -8.32
C ASN A 32 27.85 21.93 -7.57
N SER A 33 29.01 21.48 -7.08
CA SER A 33 29.12 20.27 -6.27
C SER A 33 28.85 20.52 -4.77
N CYS A 34 29.10 21.73 -4.27
CA CYS A 34 28.86 22.09 -2.86
C CYS A 34 27.43 22.57 -2.57
N GLU A 35 26.62 22.89 -3.59
CA GLU A 35 25.19 23.16 -3.40
C GLU A 35 24.32 21.88 -3.30
N ARG A 36 24.92 20.69 -3.48
CA ARG A 36 24.16 19.42 -3.51
C ARG A 36 24.19 18.60 -2.22
N GLU A 37 24.97 19.01 -1.20
CA GLU A 37 25.15 18.21 0.03
C GLU A 37 24.82 18.95 1.35
N VAL A 38 24.09 20.06 1.32
CA VAL A 38 23.71 20.75 2.57
C VAL A 38 22.20 20.97 2.61
N LEU A 39 21.56 20.29 3.56
CA LEU A 39 20.14 20.31 3.97
C LEU A 39 19.18 19.37 3.23
N LYS A 40 19.39 18.06 3.36
CA LYS A 40 18.27 17.17 3.73
C LYS A 40 18.34 16.96 5.23
N GLY A 41 17.86 17.93 6.00
CA GLY A 41 17.30 17.58 7.29
C GLY A 41 16.11 16.69 6.99
N ASP A 42 16.06 15.51 7.61
CA ASP A 42 14.89 14.64 7.61
C ASP A 42 13.74 15.37 8.32
N GLU A 43 13.12 16.35 7.65
CA GLU A 43 11.71 16.56 7.83
C GLU A 43 11.07 15.25 7.41
N LYS A 44 10.62 14.47 8.40
CA LYS A 44 9.53 13.53 8.18
C LYS A 44 8.39 14.36 7.59
N ILE A 45 8.34 14.44 6.26
CA ILE A 45 7.15 14.87 5.55
C ILE A 45 6.11 13.88 6.02
N VAL A 46 5.22 14.31 6.91
CA VAL A 46 3.99 13.60 7.19
C VAL A 46 3.28 13.60 5.84
N GLN A 47 3.48 12.54 5.06
CA GLN A 47 2.76 12.35 3.81
C GLN A 47 1.31 12.14 4.21
N VAL A 48 0.55 13.23 4.21
CA VAL A 48 -0.89 13.20 4.35
C VAL A 48 -1.42 12.38 3.18
N GLU A 49 -2.18 11.33 3.48
CA GLU A 49 -2.80 10.51 2.45
C GLU A 49 -3.72 11.38 1.59
N PRO A 50 -3.62 11.31 0.25
CA PRO A 50 -4.39 12.18 -0.61
C PRO A 50 -5.89 11.82 -0.53
N ALA A 51 -6.72 12.77 -0.10
CA ALA A 51 -8.12 12.53 0.25
C ALA A 51 -9.08 12.82 -0.92
N THR A 52 -8.65 13.62 -1.89
CA THR A 52 -9.41 13.94 -3.10
C THR A 52 -8.79 13.33 -4.35
N TRP A 53 -9.59 13.10 -5.40
CA TRP A 53 -9.07 12.56 -6.66
C TRP A 53 -8.03 13.49 -7.30
N GLN A 54 -8.15 14.81 -7.10
CA GLN A 54 -7.18 15.78 -7.57
C GLN A 54 -5.85 15.64 -6.84
N GLU A 55 -5.87 15.44 -5.52
CA GLU A 55 -4.67 15.17 -4.73
C GLU A 55 -4.04 13.83 -5.11
N GLN A 56 -4.86 12.81 -5.37
CA GLN A 56 -4.41 11.47 -5.79
C GLN A 56 -3.75 11.50 -7.17
N ILE A 57 -4.30 12.27 -8.12
CA ILE A 57 -3.63 12.53 -9.41
C ILE A 57 -2.31 13.25 -9.20
N LYS A 58 -2.26 14.29 -8.37
CA LYS A 58 -1.01 15.01 -8.07
C LYS A 58 0.01 14.09 -7.40
N TYR A 59 -0.43 13.23 -6.49
CA TYR A 59 0.41 12.24 -5.82
C TYR A 59 1.03 11.30 -6.86
N ALA A 60 0.21 10.69 -7.73
CA ALA A 60 0.68 9.83 -8.81
C ALA A 60 1.66 10.55 -9.77
N GLN A 61 1.38 11.81 -10.13
CA GLN A 61 2.25 12.63 -10.99
C GLN A 61 3.58 13.01 -10.32
N ASN A 62 3.56 13.36 -9.03
CA ASN A 62 4.76 13.73 -8.29
C ASN A 62 5.69 12.53 -8.09
N ARG A 63 5.11 11.34 -7.90
CA ARG A 63 5.86 10.10 -7.80
C ARG A 63 6.72 9.82 -9.03
N ASN A 64 6.22 10.17 -10.22
CA ASN A 64 6.98 10.07 -11.48
C ASN A 64 8.30 10.85 -11.45
N ARG A 65 8.41 11.89 -10.60
CA ARG A 65 9.60 12.75 -10.49
C ARG A 65 10.68 12.19 -9.56
N ILE A 66 10.33 11.20 -8.72
CA ILE A 66 11.22 10.64 -7.69
C ILE A 66 12.03 9.46 -8.24
N GLY A 67 11.48 8.71 -9.21
CA GLY A 67 12.22 7.74 -10.03
C GLY A 67 12.71 8.39 -11.32
N THR A 68 13.93 8.07 -11.76
CA THR A 68 14.44 8.55 -13.04
C THR A 68 13.42 8.26 -14.15
N GLU A 69 13.07 9.30 -14.92
CA GLU A 69 12.23 9.30 -16.14
C GLU A 69 12.83 8.41 -17.24
N THR A 70 13.11 7.16 -16.93
CA THR A 70 13.62 6.20 -17.88
C THR A 70 12.42 5.61 -18.59
N TYR A 71 12.49 5.58 -19.92
CA TYR A 71 11.54 4.94 -20.82
C TYR A 71 11.25 3.46 -20.48
N ASN A 72 11.90 2.89 -19.47
CA ASN A 72 11.83 1.49 -19.08
C ASN A 72 11.43 1.27 -17.60
N SER A 73 10.72 2.22 -16.99
CA SER A 73 10.13 2.02 -15.65
C SER A 73 9.19 0.81 -15.62
N ASP A 74 9.32 -0.02 -14.58
CA ASP A 74 8.39 -1.11 -14.25
C ASP A 74 7.10 -0.62 -13.59
N ARG A 75 6.93 0.71 -13.43
CA ARG A 75 5.72 1.35 -12.89
C ARG A 75 5.08 2.28 -13.93
N PRO A 76 3.74 2.34 -14.05
CA PRO A 76 3.08 3.28 -14.94
C PRO A 76 3.22 4.71 -14.39
N CYS A 77 3.65 5.63 -15.25
CA CYS A 77 3.78 7.03 -14.91
C CYS A 77 2.57 7.81 -15.43
N LEU A 78 1.85 8.50 -14.54
CA LEU A 78 0.71 9.34 -14.94
C LEU A 78 1.21 10.62 -15.64
N LEU A 79 1.05 10.73 -16.95
CA LEU A 79 1.51 11.88 -17.72
C LEU A 79 0.54 13.07 -17.63
N ASN A 80 -0.75 12.82 -17.85
CA ASN A 80 -1.76 13.87 -17.89
C ASN A 80 -3.15 13.30 -17.63
N TYR A 81 -4.12 14.17 -17.41
CA TYR A 81 -5.52 13.84 -17.30
C TYR A 81 -6.42 14.85 -18.03
N THR A 82 -7.66 14.46 -18.30
CA THR A 82 -8.71 15.32 -18.85
C THR A 82 -10.01 15.04 -18.11
N TYR A 83 -10.57 16.06 -17.47
CA TYR A 83 -11.87 15.97 -16.81
C TYR A 83 -12.98 15.82 -17.85
N LYS A 84 -13.89 14.87 -17.63
CA LYS A 84 -14.95 14.50 -18.58
C LYS A 84 -16.34 14.92 -18.15
N GLY A 85 -16.51 15.38 -16.93
CA GLY A 85 -17.80 15.75 -16.38
C GLY A 85 -18.32 14.73 -15.37
N THR A 86 -19.60 14.86 -15.08
CA THR A 86 -20.33 14.06 -14.11
C THR A 86 -21.22 13.05 -14.85
N ILE A 87 -21.44 11.87 -14.26
CA ILE A 87 -22.42 10.91 -14.75
C ILE A 87 -23.81 11.47 -14.45
N GLU A 88 -24.54 11.91 -15.47
CA GLU A 88 -25.82 12.61 -15.32
C GLU A 88 -27.03 11.68 -15.44
N SER A 89 -26.85 10.48 -15.99
CA SER A 89 -27.97 9.57 -16.27
C SER A 89 -27.61 8.10 -16.19
N GLU A 90 -28.64 7.26 -16.06
CA GLU A 90 -28.52 5.80 -16.11
C GLU A 90 -27.94 5.32 -17.44
N THR A 91 -28.34 5.94 -18.56
CA THR A 91 -27.83 5.62 -19.89
C THR A 91 -26.32 5.88 -19.99
N GLU A 92 -25.86 7.00 -19.44
CA GLU A 92 -24.43 7.32 -19.40
C GLU A 92 -23.66 6.37 -18.49
N ARG A 93 -24.22 6.04 -17.31
CA ARG A 93 -23.63 5.04 -16.42
C ARG A 93 -23.46 3.68 -17.11
N GLN A 94 -24.50 3.22 -17.81
CA GLN A 94 -24.47 1.93 -18.51
C GLN A 94 -23.47 1.95 -19.67
N LYS A 95 -23.38 3.06 -20.42
CA LYS A 95 -22.38 3.24 -21.46
C LYS A 95 -20.95 3.25 -20.90
N LEU A 96 -20.72 3.92 -19.77
CA LEU A 96 -19.42 3.93 -19.09
C LEU A 96 -19.01 2.52 -18.65
N LEU A 97 -19.93 1.73 -18.10
CA LEU A 97 -19.67 0.33 -17.75
C LEU A 97 -19.33 -0.50 -19.00
N GLU A 98 -20.06 -0.32 -20.10
CA GLU A 98 -19.75 -0.99 -21.37
C GLU A 98 -18.36 -0.61 -21.90
N GLU A 99 -17.97 0.67 -21.80
CA GLU A 99 -16.65 1.15 -22.20
C GLU A 99 -15.54 0.60 -21.29
N LEU A 100 -15.73 0.60 -19.97
CA LEU A 100 -14.76 0.02 -19.02
C LEU A 100 -14.53 -1.47 -19.27
N PHE A 101 -15.57 -2.22 -19.61
CA PHE A 101 -15.47 -3.66 -19.84
C PHE A 101 -15.39 -4.08 -21.32
N ALA A 102 -15.18 -3.11 -22.22
CA ALA A 102 -14.92 -3.38 -23.63
C ALA A 102 -13.64 -4.19 -23.81
N ASP A 103 -13.65 -5.11 -24.78
CA ASP A 103 -12.51 -5.99 -25.06
C ASP A 103 -11.21 -5.25 -25.38
N THR A 104 -11.31 -4.04 -25.92
CA THR A 104 -10.19 -3.16 -26.26
C THR A 104 -9.64 -2.35 -25.10
N THR A 105 -10.31 -2.35 -23.94
CA THR A 105 -9.91 -1.56 -22.78
C THR A 105 -8.59 -2.07 -22.22
N MET A 106 -7.67 -1.15 -21.92
CA MET A 106 -6.34 -1.49 -21.42
C MET A 106 -6.41 -1.71 -19.91
N VAL A 107 -5.87 -2.83 -19.44
CA VAL A 107 -5.92 -3.23 -18.04
C VAL A 107 -4.56 -3.71 -17.56
N VAL A 108 -4.30 -3.51 -16.27
CA VAL A 108 -3.15 -4.11 -15.59
C VAL A 108 -3.41 -5.60 -15.34
N TRP A 109 -2.51 -6.44 -15.82
CA TRP A 109 -2.50 -7.88 -15.58
C TRP A 109 -1.25 -8.28 -14.80
N TYR A 110 -1.44 -8.75 -13.57
CA TYR A 110 -0.35 -9.24 -12.74
C TYR A 110 0.10 -10.63 -13.19
N LYS A 111 1.41 -10.77 -13.45
CA LYS A 111 2.07 -12.07 -13.70
C LYS A 111 2.43 -12.74 -12.38
N ASP A 112 2.88 -11.92 -11.46
CA ASP A 112 3.09 -12.18 -10.04
C ASP A 112 2.83 -10.85 -9.30
N PHE A 113 3.10 -10.77 -8.01
CA PHE A 113 2.83 -9.55 -7.25
C PHE A 113 3.66 -8.32 -7.68
N TRP A 114 4.91 -8.53 -8.08
CA TRP A 114 5.86 -7.46 -8.37
C TRP A 114 5.82 -7.06 -9.85
N HIS A 115 5.42 -8.00 -10.71
CA HIS A 115 5.47 -7.82 -12.15
C HIS A 115 4.07 -7.89 -12.75
N PHE A 116 3.73 -6.84 -13.50
CA PHE A 116 2.53 -6.79 -14.30
C PHE A 116 2.84 -6.33 -15.72
N GLU A 117 1.86 -6.49 -16.60
CA GLU A 117 1.84 -5.89 -17.93
C GLU A 117 0.52 -5.17 -18.16
N ILE A 118 0.50 -4.26 -19.13
CA ILE A 118 -0.74 -3.63 -19.59
C ILE A 118 -1.10 -4.27 -20.91
N LEU A 119 -2.30 -4.85 -20.96
CA LEU A 119 -2.82 -5.57 -22.13
C LEU A 119 -4.32 -5.30 -22.29
N SER A 120 -4.91 -5.72 -23.40
CA SER A 120 -6.34 -5.55 -23.62
C SER A 120 -7.14 -6.43 -22.66
N LEU A 121 -8.33 -5.99 -22.26
CA LEU A 121 -9.20 -6.74 -21.36
C LEU A 121 -9.56 -8.11 -21.94
N LYS A 122 -9.69 -8.22 -23.26
CA LYS A 122 -9.86 -9.50 -23.94
C LYS A 122 -8.72 -10.48 -23.63
N GLU A 123 -7.47 -10.06 -23.84
CA GLU A 123 -6.29 -10.89 -23.53
C GLU A 123 -6.23 -11.22 -22.03
N ALA A 124 -6.63 -10.29 -21.16
CA ALA A 124 -6.67 -10.50 -19.72
C ALA A 124 -7.69 -11.58 -19.33
N LYS A 125 -8.90 -11.52 -19.90
CA LYS A 125 -9.96 -12.52 -19.69
C LYS A 125 -9.52 -13.90 -20.19
N GLU A 126 -8.84 -13.96 -21.34
CA GLU A 126 -8.30 -15.21 -21.89
C GLU A 126 -7.25 -15.83 -20.96
N LYS A 127 -6.33 -15.02 -20.41
CA LYS A 127 -5.34 -15.49 -19.43
C LYS A 127 -5.98 -15.95 -18.13
N ALA A 128 -6.96 -15.20 -17.61
CA ALA A 128 -7.64 -15.54 -16.36
C ALA A 128 -8.38 -16.89 -16.44
N LYS A 129 -9.02 -17.18 -17.58
CA LYS A 129 -9.68 -18.47 -17.82
C LYS A 129 -8.72 -19.66 -17.74
N VAL A 130 -7.50 -19.52 -18.25
CA VAL A 130 -6.46 -20.55 -18.15
C VAL A 130 -6.06 -20.79 -16.69
N SER A 131 -6.05 -19.73 -15.87
CA SER A 131 -5.76 -19.80 -14.43
C SER A 131 -6.97 -20.20 -13.57
N GLY A 132 -8.13 -20.48 -14.18
CA GLY A 132 -9.35 -20.92 -13.49
C GLY A 132 -10.10 -19.80 -12.75
N GLY A 133 -9.87 -18.53 -13.08
CA GLY A 133 -10.52 -17.38 -12.45
C GLY A 133 -11.25 -16.46 -13.43
N GLU A 134 -12.28 -15.78 -12.95
CA GLU A 134 -13.02 -14.75 -13.71
C GLU A 134 -13.08 -13.42 -12.93
N PRO A 135 -11.93 -12.81 -12.60
CA PRO A 135 -11.89 -11.64 -11.72
C PRO A 135 -12.67 -10.46 -12.28
N TYR A 136 -12.72 -10.30 -13.59
CA TYR A 136 -13.42 -9.18 -14.23
C TYR A 136 -14.94 -9.26 -14.13
N VAL A 137 -15.53 -10.46 -13.98
CA VAL A 137 -16.98 -10.61 -13.74
C VAL A 137 -17.32 -10.04 -12.36
N LEU A 138 -16.55 -10.41 -11.33
CA LEU A 138 -16.75 -9.91 -9.97
C LEU A 138 -16.57 -8.39 -9.88
N ILE A 139 -15.55 -7.85 -10.57
CA ILE A 139 -15.32 -6.40 -10.60
C ILE A 139 -16.48 -5.70 -11.30
N GLU A 140 -16.97 -6.25 -12.41
CA GLU A 140 -18.11 -5.68 -13.14
C GLU A 140 -19.36 -5.64 -12.26
N GLU A 141 -19.65 -6.71 -11.52
CA GLU A 141 -20.77 -6.77 -10.56
C GLU A 141 -20.62 -5.74 -9.43
N GLN A 142 -19.42 -5.60 -8.88
CA GLN A 142 -19.10 -4.57 -7.87
C GLN A 142 -19.39 -3.16 -8.42
N LEU A 143 -18.94 -2.87 -9.63
CA LEU A 143 -19.08 -1.54 -10.24
C LEU A 143 -20.51 -1.25 -10.70
N ARG A 144 -21.26 -2.26 -11.15
CA ARG A 144 -22.68 -2.13 -11.49
C ARG A 144 -23.53 -1.62 -10.32
N THR A 145 -23.13 -1.94 -9.09
CA THR A 145 -23.84 -1.52 -7.87
C THR A 145 -23.19 -0.32 -7.19
N GLY A 146 -21.88 -0.15 -7.35
CA GLY A 146 -21.10 0.90 -6.68
C GLY A 146 -21.07 2.24 -7.39
N ILE A 147 -21.24 2.28 -8.72
CA ILE A 147 -21.20 3.53 -9.49
C ILE A 147 -22.58 4.19 -9.47
N CYS A 148 -22.62 5.48 -9.13
CA CYS A 148 -23.85 6.25 -9.02
C CYS A 148 -23.86 7.46 -9.96
N ILE A 149 -25.06 7.90 -10.33
CA ILE A 149 -25.28 9.24 -10.90
C ILE A 149 -24.72 10.28 -9.91
N GLY A 150 -24.04 11.29 -10.43
CA GLY A 150 -23.35 12.31 -9.62
C GLY A 150 -21.86 12.05 -9.42
N MET A 151 -21.35 10.85 -9.70
CA MET A 151 -19.91 10.60 -9.74
C MET A 151 -19.26 11.24 -10.97
N GLU A 152 -17.98 11.54 -10.87
CA GLU A 152 -17.19 12.23 -11.90
C GLU A 152 -16.38 11.24 -12.75
N MET A 153 -16.02 11.66 -13.96
CA MET A 153 -15.21 10.89 -14.90
C MET A 153 -13.95 11.66 -15.29
N VAL A 154 -12.82 10.95 -15.36
CA VAL A 154 -11.53 11.51 -15.76
C VAL A 154 -10.82 10.57 -16.72
N ASP A 155 -10.43 11.07 -17.89
CA ASP A 155 -9.55 10.33 -18.80
C ASP A 155 -8.09 10.54 -18.37
N LEU A 156 -7.33 9.46 -18.26
CA LEU A 156 -5.94 9.44 -17.84
C LEU A 156 -5.03 9.01 -18.98
N LYS A 157 -3.81 9.56 -19.00
CA LYS A 157 -2.75 9.20 -19.93
C LYS A 157 -1.53 8.69 -19.18
N TRP A 158 -1.15 7.45 -19.44
CA TRP A 158 -0.05 6.75 -18.76
C TRP A 158 1.13 6.50 -19.69
N LEU A 159 2.35 6.51 -19.15
CA LEU A 159 3.55 5.99 -19.80
C LEU A 159 4.01 4.73 -19.06
N TYR A 160 4.17 3.62 -19.78
CA TYR A 160 4.69 2.37 -19.21
C TYR A 160 5.55 1.66 -20.26
N LYS A 161 6.80 1.33 -19.91
CA LYS A 161 7.76 0.64 -20.80
C LYS A 161 7.82 1.24 -22.22
N GLY A 162 7.91 2.57 -22.27
CA GLY A 162 8.05 3.35 -23.50
C GLY A 162 6.77 3.47 -24.34
N LYS A 163 5.65 2.92 -23.87
CA LYS A 163 4.35 2.99 -24.55
C LYS A 163 3.38 3.87 -23.78
N THR A 164 2.55 4.59 -24.53
CA THR A 164 1.46 5.39 -23.97
C THR A 164 0.19 4.55 -23.89
N TYR A 165 -0.50 4.63 -22.76
CA TYR A 165 -1.80 3.99 -22.54
C TYR A 165 -2.82 5.03 -22.08
N HIS A 166 -4.09 4.70 -22.30
CA HIS A 166 -5.22 5.53 -21.91
C HIS A 166 -6.20 4.70 -21.11
N SER A 167 -6.83 5.34 -20.13
CA SER A 167 -7.88 4.74 -19.32
C SER A 167 -8.85 5.81 -18.84
N THR A 168 -10.08 5.40 -18.55
CA THR A 168 -11.08 6.25 -17.93
C THR A 168 -11.23 5.84 -16.48
N ALA A 169 -11.19 6.83 -15.59
CA ALA A 169 -11.39 6.69 -14.16
C ALA A 169 -12.75 7.21 -13.74
N ILE A 170 -13.37 6.51 -12.80
CA ILE A 170 -14.50 7.02 -12.03
C ILE A 170 -13.96 7.59 -10.73
N VAL A 171 -14.34 8.82 -10.41
CA VAL A 171 -13.87 9.53 -9.23
C VAL A 171 -15.03 10.19 -8.48
N SER A 172 -14.89 10.34 -7.17
CA SER A 172 -15.85 10.99 -6.30
C SER A 172 -15.17 11.35 -4.98
N ASN A 173 -15.03 12.65 -4.70
CA ASN A 173 -14.47 13.11 -3.42
C ASN A 173 -15.33 12.72 -2.21
N GLU A 174 -16.65 12.57 -2.38
CA GLU A 174 -17.54 12.03 -1.34
C GLU A 174 -17.22 10.55 -0.98
N HIS A 175 -16.53 9.86 -1.88
CA HIS A 175 -16.13 8.46 -1.75
C HIS A 175 -14.61 8.32 -1.59
N GLY A 176 -13.93 9.41 -1.21
CA GLY A 176 -12.49 9.40 -0.95
C GLY A 176 -11.59 9.46 -2.20
N GLY A 177 -12.09 9.98 -3.33
CA GLY A 177 -11.30 10.21 -4.54
C GLY A 177 -11.55 9.19 -5.64
N PHE A 178 -10.55 8.44 -6.11
CA PHE A 178 -10.78 7.40 -7.13
C PHE A 178 -11.71 6.32 -6.60
N VAL A 179 -12.74 6.00 -7.37
CA VAL A 179 -13.63 4.86 -7.12
C VAL A 179 -13.11 3.62 -7.85
N TYR A 180 -12.71 3.78 -9.12
CA TYR A 180 -12.15 2.70 -9.91
C TYR A 180 -11.44 3.19 -11.18
N GLU A 181 -10.36 2.51 -11.54
CA GLU A 181 -9.69 2.61 -12.84
C GLU A 181 -8.82 1.35 -13.10
N HIS A 182 -8.60 0.99 -14.36
CA HIS A 182 -8.00 -0.31 -14.72
C HIS A 182 -6.46 -0.39 -14.66
N ILE A 183 -5.75 0.74 -14.61
CA ILE A 183 -4.29 0.84 -14.66
C ILE A 183 -3.75 1.31 -13.31
N GLY A 184 -3.58 2.62 -13.09
CA GLY A 184 -2.95 3.17 -11.89
C GLY A 184 -3.67 2.84 -10.59
N TYR A 185 -5.00 2.86 -10.59
CA TYR A 185 -5.79 2.52 -9.39
C TYR A 185 -5.58 1.06 -8.97
N ARG A 186 -5.31 0.16 -9.93
CA ARG A 186 -5.08 -1.27 -9.68
C ARG A 186 -3.64 -1.65 -9.37
N VAL A 187 -2.68 -0.74 -9.58
CA VAL A 187 -1.27 -1.00 -9.25
C VAL A 187 -1.05 -0.78 -7.76
N ILE A 188 -0.76 -1.86 -7.03
CA ILE A 188 -0.32 -1.82 -5.64
C ILE A 188 1.03 -1.11 -5.58
N ASP A 189 1.12 -0.14 -4.68
CA ASP A 189 2.39 0.46 -4.36
C ASP A 189 3.12 -0.37 -3.30
N ALA A 190 4.21 -0.98 -3.74
CA ALA A 190 5.07 -1.76 -2.87
C ALA A 190 6.30 -0.99 -2.34
N GLU A 191 6.47 0.30 -2.68
CA GLU A 191 7.56 1.15 -2.15
C GLU A 191 7.18 1.86 -0.84
N GLU A 192 5.91 2.24 -0.63
CA GLU A 192 5.39 2.64 0.68
C GLU A 192 4.93 1.42 1.48
N GLY A 193 5.77 0.39 1.49
CA GLY A 193 5.80 -0.57 2.58
C GLY A 193 6.42 0.08 3.81
N SER A 194 5.77 1.08 4.40
CA SER A 194 5.79 1.13 5.86
C SER A 194 5.01 -0.10 6.32
N PHE A 195 5.66 -1.26 6.23
CA PHE A 195 5.39 -2.39 7.10
C PHE A 195 5.65 -1.87 8.51
N GLN A 196 4.73 -1.08 9.04
CA GLN A 196 4.56 -0.97 10.48
C GLN A 196 3.82 -2.23 10.88
N GLU A 197 4.57 -3.33 10.80
CA GLU A 197 4.25 -4.55 11.51
C GLU A 197 4.47 -4.22 12.98
N ASP A 198 3.49 -3.53 13.54
CA ASP A 198 3.43 -3.13 14.93
C ASP A 198 3.09 -4.40 15.74
N ASP A 199 4.08 -5.31 15.85
CA ASP A 199 4.03 -6.48 16.73
C ASP A 199 4.13 -5.99 18.19
N TYR A 200 3.07 -5.38 18.69
CA TYR A 200 2.96 -5.03 20.10
C TYR A 200 2.57 -6.26 20.91
N SER A 201 3.58 -6.87 21.54
CA SER A 201 3.37 -7.73 22.71
C SER A 201 3.47 -6.90 23.99
N GLU A 202 2.44 -6.11 24.29
CA GLU A 202 2.37 -5.41 25.58
C GLU A 202 1.98 -6.38 26.70
N MET A 203 2.87 -6.55 27.67
CA MET A 203 2.59 -7.12 28.98
C MET A 203 2.16 -5.99 29.92
N ASN A 204 0.90 -5.55 29.86
CA ASN A 204 0.40 -4.55 30.79
C ASN A 204 -0.10 -5.23 32.08
N SER A 205 0.65 -5.02 33.17
CA SER A 205 0.19 -5.23 34.53
C SER A 205 -0.43 -3.96 35.09
N LEU A 206 -1.38 -4.12 36.02
CA LEU A 206 -2.12 -3.12 36.81
C LEU A 206 -3.55 -2.81 36.31
N ARG A 207 -4.49 -3.57 36.89
CA ARG A 207 -5.86 -3.10 37.07
C ARG A 207 -5.84 -2.06 38.19
N THR A 208 -5.90 -0.77 37.87
CA THR A 208 -6.27 0.27 38.84
C THR A 208 -7.74 0.05 39.18
N LYS A 209 -8.02 -0.36 40.43
CA LYS A 209 -9.38 -0.40 40.98
C LYS A 209 -9.97 1.02 40.87
N THR A 210 -11.07 1.20 40.14
CA THR A 210 -11.89 2.40 40.26
C THR A 210 -12.63 2.33 41.59
N SER A 211 -12.64 3.43 42.33
CA SER A 211 -13.05 3.60 43.73
C SER A 211 -14.54 3.42 44.04
N SER A 212 -15.25 2.55 43.32
CA SER A 212 -16.69 2.32 43.47
C SER A 212 -17.10 0.86 43.70
N GLU A 213 -16.15 -0.06 43.88
CA GLU A 213 -16.45 -1.43 44.34
C GLU A 213 -16.21 -1.50 45.86
N GLY A 214 -17.31 -1.55 46.59
CA GLY A 214 -17.41 -1.20 48.01
C GLY A 214 -16.72 -2.13 49.00
N ASP A 215 -16.68 -1.63 50.23
CA ASP A 215 -16.31 -2.31 51.47
C ASP A 215 -17.04 -3.65 51.60
N GLY A 216 -16.37 -4.71 51.14
CA GLY A 216 -16.67 -6.09 51.46
C GLY A 216 -15.37 -6.74 51.83
N SER A 217 -15.17 -6.97 53.12
CA SER A 217 -14.05 -7.69 53.72
C SER A 217 -13.78 -9.01 52.99
N ASP A 218 -12.72 -9.06 52.19
CA ASP A 218 -12.22 -10.27 51.55
C ASP A 218 -10.99 -10.79 52.34
N PRO A 219 -11.10 -11.91 53.07
CA PRO A 219 -9.99 -12.50 53.80
C PRO A 219 -9.22 -13.43 52.86
N ASN A 220 -8.43 -12.86 51.94
CA ASN A 220 -7.48 -13.65 51.15
C ASN A 220 -6.14 -12.90 50.99
N PRO A 221 -5.05 -13.37 51.62
CA PRO A 221 -3.71 -12.77 51.50
C PRO A 221 -2.99 -13.27 50.24
N GLY A 222 -3.62 -13.13 49.06
CA GLY A 222 -3.13 -13.70 47.80
C GLY A 222 -3.38 -12.79 46.59
N GLY A 223 -3.22 -11.48 46.76
CA GLY A 223 -3.46 -10.46 45.73
C GLY A 223 -2.45 -10.52 44.57
N GLY A 224 -2.54 -11.52 43.71
CA GLY A 224 -1.89 -11.49 42.40
C GLY A 224 -2.83 -10.85 41.38
N SER A 225 -2.34 -9.84 40.67
CA SER A 225 -3.05 -9.25 39.54
C SER A 225 -3.10 -10.22 38.36
N ASP A 226 -4.19 -10.20 37.60
CA ASP A 226 -4.27 -10.91 36.32
C ASP A 226 -3.17 -10.43 35.35
N ILE A 227 -2.59 -11.37 34.61
CA ILE A 227 -1.59 -11.12 33.57
C ILE A 227 -2.32 -11.08 32.22
N ILE A 228 -2.23 -9.95 31.53
CA ILE A 228 -2.86 -9.75 30.22
C ILE A 228 -1.78 -9.70 29.15
N LEU A 229 -1.87 -10.59 28.17
CA LEU A 229 -1.00 -10.62 27.01
C LEU A 229 -1.78 -10.27 25.74
N ARG A 230 -1.17 -9.46 24.87
CA ARG A 230 -1.77 -8.97 23.64
C ARG A 230 -0.89 -9.31 22.45
N PHE A 231 -1.53 -9.58 21.32
CA PHE A 231 -0.92 -9.70 20.01
C PHE A 231 -1.74 -8.85 19.05
N THR A 232 -1.05 -8.11 18.18
CA THR A 232 -1.68 -7.29 17.15
C THR A 232 -0.91 -7.45 15.85
N LYS A 233 -1.64 -7.67 14.74
CA LYS A 233 -1.11 -7.69 13.38
C LYS A 233 -2.03 -6.86 12.50
N MET A 234 -1.56 -5.73 12.02
CA MET A 234 -2.37 -4.88 11.15
C MET A 234 -1.53 -4.25 10.05
N ASN A 235 -2.14 -3.99 8.91
CA ASN A 235 -1.51 -3.24 7.83
C ASN A 235 -2.56 -2.64 6.89
N SER A 236 -2.13 -1.63 6.13
CA SER A 236 -2.89 -0.99 5.06
C SER A 236 -2.07 -1.02 3.77
N VAL A 237 -2.68 -1.47 2.69
CA VAL A 237 -2.05 -1.59 1.36
C VAL A 237 -2.45 -0.38 0.53
N LYS A 238 -1.47 0.30 -0.08
CA LYS A 238 -1.72 1.46 -0.93
C LYS A 238 -1.63 1.12 -2.42
N ASN A 239 -2.32 1.88 -3.26
CA ASN A 239 -2.12 1.85 -4.71
C ASN A 239 -1.18 2.98 -5.19
N ALA A 240 -0.91 3.03 -6.51
CA ALA A 240 -0.03 4.04 -7.12
C ALA A 240 -0.54 5.49 -6.98
N ALA A 241 -1.82 5.68 -6.65
CA ALA A 241 -2.44 6.97 -6.37
C ALA A 241 -2.39 7.37 -4.89
N GLY A 242 -1.76 6.56 -4.03
CA GLY A 242 -1.59 6.83 -2.60
C GLY A 242 -2.81 6.45 -1.76
N MET A 243 -3.79 5.75 -2.34
CA MET A 243 -5.01 5.35 -1.64
C MET A 243 -4.85 4.02 -0.94
N VAL A 244 -5.39 3.91 0.27
CA VAL A 244 -5.55 2.63 0.95
C VAL A 244 -6.63 1.80 0.24
N VAL A 245 -6.23 0.66 -0.33
CA VAL A 245 -7.08 -0.23 -1.14
C VAL A 245 -7.38 -1.57 -0.47
N ALA A 246 -6.64 -1.92 0.57
CA ALA A 246 -6.95 -3.05 1.43
C ALA A 246 -6.44 -2.79 2.84
N THR A 247 -7.17 -3.25 3.85
CA THR A 247 -6.72 -3.20 5.25
C THR A 247 -7.01 -4.52 5.93
N TYR A 248 -6.19 -4.87 6.90
CA TYR A 248 -6.51 -5.92 7.86
C TYR A 248 -6.05 -5.51 9.26
N ASN A 249 -6.74 -6.04 10.26
CA ASN A 249 -6.39 -5.88 11.66
C ASN A 249 -6.76 -7.16 12.41
N ILE A 250 -5.77 -7.80 13.01
CA ILE A 250 -5.86 -9.03 13.79
C ILE A 250 -5.41 -8.68 15.20
N THR A 251 -6.25 -8.97 16.19
CA THR A 251 -5.92 -8.76 17.60
C THR A 251 -6.26 -10.00 18.42
N VAL A 252 -5.37 -10.35 19.34
CA VAL A 252 -5.62 -11.39 20.35
C VAL A 252 -5.30 -10.84 21.72
N ARG A 253 -6.18 -11.10 22.68
CA ARG A 253 -5.99 -10.82 24.10
C ARG A 253 -6.14 -12.12 24.88
N SER A 254 -5.16 -12.47 25.70
CA SER A 254 -5.22 -13.59 26.64
C SER A 254 -5.12 -13.07 28.06
N VAL A 255 -5.92 -13.61 28.98
CA VAL A 255 -5.88 -13.25 30.41
C VAL A 255 -5.55 -14.48 31.22
N PHE A 256 -4.53 -14.37 32.06
CA PHE A 256 -4.13 -15.39 33.01
C PHE A 256 -4.36 -14.89 34.42
N ASN A 257 -4.87 -15.73 35.31
CA ASN A 257 -4.96 -15.38 36.72
C ASN A 257 -3.58 -15.37 37.40
N SER A 258 -3.53 -15.05 38.68
CA SER A 258 -2.31 -15.04 39.50
C SER A 258 -1.54 -16.37 39.54
N ALA A 259 -2.19 -17.50 39.27
CA ALA A 259 -1.55 -18.82 39.18
C ALA A 259 -1.01 -19.14 37.77
N GLY A 260 -1.11 -18.18 36.85
CA GLY A 260 -0.73 -18.33 35.45
C GLY A 260 -1.69 -19.19 34.63
N ILE A 261 -2.94 -19.38 35.09
CA ILE A 261 -3.96 -20.17 34.39
C ILE A 261 -4.77 -19.25 33.49
N LEU A 262 -4.93 -19.61 32.22
CA LEU A 262 -5.74 -18.90 31.23
C LEU A 262 -7.20 -18.87 31.69
N ILE A 263 -7.77 -17.69 31.91
CA ILE A 263 -9.16 -17.51 32.40
C ILE A 263 -10.07 -16.82 31.39
N ASP A 264 -9.51 -16.09 30.43
CA ASP A 264 -10.26 -15.40 29.39
C ASP A 264 -9.41 -15.23 28.12
N ARG A 265 -10.08 -15.13 26.97
CA ARG A 265 -9.45 -14.81 25.69
C ARG A 265 -10.43 -14.09 24.75
N ASN A 266 -9.90 -13.15 23.99
CA ASN A 266 -10.61 -12.48 22.91
C ASN A 266 -9.76 -12.53 21.64
N LEU A 267 -10.36 -12.95 20.53
CA LEU A 267 -9.75 -13.02 19.21
C LEU A 267 -10.63 -12.22 18.27
N ASN A 268 -10.03 -11.31 17.50
CA ASN A 268 -10.74 -10.49 16.52
C ASN A 268 -9.89 -10.34 15.26
N ALA A 269 -10.51 -10.50 14.10
CA ALA A 269 -9.91 -10.20 12.81
C ALA A 269 -10.91 -9.44 11.96
N THR A 270 -10.49 -8.31 11.43
CA THR A 270 -11.27 -7.47 10.50
C THR A 270 -10.44 -7.20 9.27
N HIS A 271 -11.11 -7.05 8.13
CA HIS A 271 -10.47 -6.69 6.87
C HIS A 271 -11.42 -5.87 6.00
N SER A 272 -10.86 -5.12 5.06
CA SER A 272 -11.61 -4.41 4.03
C SER A 272 -10.81 -4.40 2.73
N ALA A 273 -11.52 -4.27 1.60
CA ALA A 273 -10.92 -4.10 0.29
C ALA A 273 -11.76 -3.12 -0.53
N ALA A 274 -11.10 -2.28 -1.31
CA ALA A 274 -11.72 -1.40 -2.28
C ALA A 274 -12.13 -2.19 -3.54
N TYR A 275 -12.93 -1.59 -4.43
CA TYR A 275 -13.35 -2.25 -5.67
C TYR A 275 -12.15 -2.72 -6.49
N GLY A 276 -12.22 -3.92 -7.07
CA GLY A 276 -11.08 -4.50 -7.80
C GLY A 276 -10.00 -5.14 -6.92
N PHE A 277 -10.10 -5.03 -5.61
CA PHE A 277 -9.20 -5.67 -4.65
C PHE A 277 -9.95 -6.73 -3.84
N THR A 278 -9.18 -7.67 -3.31
CA THR A 278 -9.68 -8.62 -2.31
C THR A 278 -8.76 -8.60 -1.10
N CYS A 279 -9.33 -8.80 0.07
CA CYS A 279 -8.60 -8.91 1.33
C CYS A 279 -9.36 -9.86 2.26
N THR A 280 -8.63 -10.63 3.05
CA THR A 280 -9.16 -11.52 4.06
C THR A 280 -8.19 -11.58 5.24
N ALA A 281 -8.71 -11.76 6.44
CA ALA A 281 -7.93 -11.97 7.65
C ALA A 281 -8.74 -12.83 8.62
N ASP A 282 -8.07 -13.73 9.33
CA ASP A 282 -8.68 -14.60 10.33
C ASP A 282 -7.66 -14.94 11.43
N VAL A 283 -8.17 -15.28 12.61
CA VAL A 283 -7.39 -15.70 13.77
C VAL A 283 -8.16 -16.70 14.60
N ARG A 284 -7.51 -17.80 15.00
CA ARG A 284 -8.17 -18.92 15.67
C ARG A 284 -7.29 -19.51 16.76
N THR A 285 -7.91 -19.90 17.86
CA THR A 285 -7.26 -20.73 18.88
C THR A 285 -6.86 -22.07 18.27
N VAL A 286 -5.60 -22.45 18.49
CA VAL A 286 -5.09 -23.80 18.22
C VAL A 286 -5.17 -24.64 19.50
N SER A 287 -4.74 -24.08 20.64
CA SER A 287 -4.68 -24.80 21.91
C SER A 287 -4.70 -23.84 23.12
N GLY A 288 -5.00 -24.38 24.31
CA GLY A 288 -5.13 -23.61 25.55
C GLY A 288 -6.58 -23.62 26.05
N THR A 289 -6.88 -24.53 26.97
CA THR A 289 -8.21 -24.68 27.56
C THR A 289 -8.37 -23.67 28.70
N LEU A 290 -9.48 -22.94 28.68
CA LEU A 290 -9.82 -22.00 29.75
C LEU A 290 -9.91 -22.74 31.09
N TYR A 291 -9.46 -22.07 32.14
CA TYR A 291 -9.42 -22.54 33.53
C TYR A 291 -8.51 -23.75 33.80
N SER A 292 -7.67 -24.17 32.83
CA SER A 292 -6.71 -25.27 33.05
C SER A 292 -5.33 -25.05 32.45
N SER A 293 -5.23 -24.41 31.28
CA SER A 293 -3.95 -24.26 30.58
C SER A 293 -3.14 -23.06 31.10
N LYS A 294 -1.81 -23.20 31.11
CA LYS A 294 -0.85 -22.12 31.39
C LYS A 294 -0.37 -21.37 30.14
N TYR A 295 -1.11 -21.51 29.05
CA TYR A 295 -0.80 -20.89 27.77
C TYR A 295 -2.06 -20.72 26.93
N HIS A 296 -1.98 -19.85 25.93
CA HIS A 296 -2.94 -19.76 24.83
C HIS A 296 -2.16 -19.76 23.52
N GLU A 297 -2.34 -20.80 22.71
CA GLU A 297 -1.77 -20.92 21.37
C GLU A 297 -2.84 -20.58 20.33
N PHE A 298 -2.50 -19.71 19.39
CA PHE A 298 -3.40 -19.26 18.35
C PHE A 298 -2.65 -19.09 17.04
N ALA A 299 -3.35 -19.33 15.94
CA ALA A 299 -2.86 -19.09 14.59
C ALA A 299 -3.56 -17.88 13.99
N TRP A 300 -2.85 -17.14 13.17
CA TRP A 300 -3.33 -15.95 12.47
C TRP A 300 -2.98 -16.05 10.98
N GLY A 301 -3.77 -15.38 10.15
CA GLY A 301 -3.51 -15.30 8.71
C GLY A 301 -4.18 -14.09 8.09
N TYR A 302 -3.54 -13.50 7.09
CA TYR A 302 -4.13 -12.48 6.23
C TYR A 302 -3.70 -12.70 4.78
N SER A 303 -4.52 -12.25 3.84
CA SER A 303 -4.16 -12.20 2.42
C SER A 303 -4.88 -11.06 1.70
N TYR A 304 -4.25 -10.49 0.67
CA TYR A 304 -4.83 -9.46 -0.19
C TYR A 304 -4.31 -9.56 -1.63
N GLY A 305 -5.04 -9.00 -2.60
CA GLY A 305 -4.63 -9.00 -4.01
C GLY A 305 -5.43 -8.02 -4.87
N SER A 306 -4.90 -7.73 -6.08
CA SER A 306 -5.52 -6.86 -7.09
C SER A 306 -5.98 -7.68 -8.30
N GLY A 307 -7.27 -7.66 -8.60
CA GLY A 307 -7.84 -8.42 -9.72
C GLY A 307 -7.69 -9.94 -9.59
N VAL A 308 -7.64 -10.45 -8.35
CA VAL A 308 -7.57 -11.88 -8.02
C VAL A 308 -8.43 -12.14 -6.78
N SER A 309 -8.94 -13.36 -6.63
CA SER A 309 -9.56 -13.81 -5.39
C SER A 309 -8.50 -14.36 -4.43
N VAL A 310 -8.66 -14.09 -3.14
CA VAL A 310 -7.80 -14.61 -2.06
C VAL A 310 -8.66 -15.25 -0.98
N SER A 311 -8.16 -16.30 -0.34
CA SER A 311 -8.85 -16.93 0.79
C SER A 311 -7.88 -17.61 1.76
N LEU A 312 -8.33 -17.78 3.01
CA LEU A 312 -7.61 -18.52 4.04
C LEU A 312 -8.29 -19.87 4.30
N GLY A 313 -7.54 -20.96 4.16
CA GLY A 313 -7.97 -22.30 4.52
C GLY A 313 -7.51 -22.66 5.93
N TRP A 314 -8.42 -23.17 6.77
CA TRP A 314 -8.08 -23.68 8.11
C TRP A 314 -7.79 -25.18 8.06
N ASN A 315 -6.63 -25.61 8.58
CA ASN A 315 -6.23 -27.03 8.60
C ASN A 315 -6.23 -27.69 9.99
N GLY A 316 -6.70 -26.98 11.02
CA GLY A 316 -6.73 -27.47 12.41
C GLY A 316 -5.59 -26.96 13.29
N SER A 317 -4.44 -26.61 12.70
CA SER A 317 -3.26 -26.09 13.43
C SER A 317 -2.74 -24.75 12.91
N GLY A 318 -3.28 -24.28 11.79
CA GLY A 318 -2.88 -23.03 11.16
C GLY A 318 -3.69 -22.73 9.90
N PHE A 319 -3.28 -21.65 9.24
CA PHE A 319 -3.89 -21.21 7.98
C PHE A 319 -3.02 -21.54 6.78
N THR A 320 -3.66 -21.78 5.64
CA THR A 320 -3.03 -21.78 4.32
C THR A 320 -3.63 -20.67 3.46
N ILE A 321 -2.79 -19.99 2.69
CA ILE A 321 -3.26 -18.96 1.73
C ILE A 321 -3.50 -19.64 0.39
N SER A 322 -4.63 -19.32 -0.23
CA SER A 322 -4.93 -19.71 -1.60
C SER A 322 -5.46 -18.53 -2.40
N GLY A 323 -5.34 -18.62 -3.73
CA GLY A 323 -5.52 -17.47 -4.61
C GLY A 323 -4.20 -16.75 -4.88
N GLY A 324 -4.11 -16.06 -6.02
CA GLY A 324 -2.86 -15.45 -6.51
C GLY A 324 -2.41 -14.17 -5.80
N GLY A 325 -2.85 -13.95 -4.55
CA GLY A 325 -2.54 -12.75 -3.77
C GLY A 325 -1.31 -12.89 -2.88
N GLN A 326 -1.01 -11.84 -2.12
CA GLN A 326 -0.01 -11.85 -1.05
C GLN A 326 -0.64 -12.07 0.31
N GLY A 327 0.17 -12.44 1.28
CA GLY A 327 -0.28 -12.66 2.64
C GLY A 327 0.77 -13.33 3.48
N ALA A 328 0.48 -13.46 4.77
CA ALA A 328 1.27 -14.26 5.67
C ALA A 328 0.36 -15.01 6.65
N THR A 329 0.89 -16.08 7.21
CA THR A 329 0.26 -16.89 8.23
C THR A 329 1.28 -17.20 9.32
N GLY A 330 0.84 -17.30 10.56
CA GLY A 330 1.71 -17.65 11.68
C GLY A 330 0.95 -18.29 12.83
N THR A 331 1.71 -18.76 13.81
CA THR A 331 1.20 -19.31 15.07
C THR A 331 2.00 -18.69 16.20
N GLU A 332 1.31 -18.23 17.24
CA GLU A 332 1.88 -17.59 18.41
C GLU A 332 1.42 -18.28 19.70
N ILE A 333 2.19 -18.12 20.77
CA ILE A 333 1.84 -18.64 22.08
C ILE A 333 2.00 -17.56 23.15
N HIS A 334 0.89 -17.18 23.77
CA HIS A 334 0.90 -16.39 25.00
C HIS A 334 1.17 -17.29 26.21
N ARG A 335 2.19 -16.95 27.02
CA ARG A 335 2.50 -17.58 28.30
C ARG A 335 2.81 -16.50 29.34
N PRO A 336 2.19 -16.55 30.54
CA PRO A 336 2.36 -15.56 31.60
C PRO A 336 3.75 -15.60 32.25
#